data_AF-A0A942CWW1-F1
#
_entry.id   AF-A0A942CWW1-F1
#
_cell.length_a   1.000
_cell.length_b   1.000
_cell.length_c   1.000
_cell.angle_alpha   90.00
_cell.angle_beta   90.00
_cell.angle_gamma   90.00
#
_symmetry.space_group_name_H-M   'P 1'
#
loop_
_entity.id
_entity.type
_entity.pdbx_description
1 polymer ?
#
loop_
_entity_poly.entity_id
_entity_poly.type
_entity_poly.pdbx_seq_one_letter_code
_entity_poly.pdbx_strand_id
1 'polypeptide(L)'
;MSLTLCSRQGHQVREVNPLLPGERLKEIRMHLGITTRDVTEKSLLIAEVESNEEYSISNAWLTQIENTNATPSIYKLYSISTIYHVKFSELLSIFGVDLTRISKHQMKLRLQKTHLTNIDSPDQDRTVAFPVRFDRGFSLAETNLLSRMVETWGEVPISLIQHLDLRNCL
;
A
#
# COMPACT_ATOMS: atom_id res chain seq x y z
N MET A 1 -21.20 -35.62 -41.33
CA MET A 1 -20.00 -34.83 -41.00
C MET A 1 -20.16 -34.33 -39.57
N SER A 2 -19.47 -35.00 -38.64
CA SER A 2 -19.23 -34.53 -37.27
C SER A 2 -18.38 -33.27 -37.28
N LEU A 3 -18.50 -32.46 -36.23
CA LEU A 3 -17.44 -31.74 -35.49
C LEU A 3 -18.16 -30.92 -34.39
N THR A 4 -18.40 -31.51 -33.22
CA THR A 4 -17.52 -31.53 -32.02
C THR A 4 -17.52 -30.22 -31.23
N LEU A 5 -18.04 -30.35 -30.01
CA LEU A 5 -18.01 -29.45 -28.87
C LEU A 5 -16.69 -28.66 -28.68
N CYS A 6 -16.83 -27.40 -28.27
CA CYS A 6 -15.88 -26.79 -27.35
C CYS A 6 -16.66 -26.02 -26.28
N SER A 7 -17.01 -26.73 -25.20
CA SER A 7 -17.50 -26.15 -23.96
C SER A 7 -16.35 -25.36 -23.33
N ARG A 8 -16.43 -24.03 -23.34
CA ARG A 8 -15.54 -23.21 -22.52
C ARG A 8 -16.01 -23.31 -21.08
N GLN A 9 -15.44 -24.26 -20.34
CA GLN A 9 -15.47 -24.25 -18.89
C GLN A 9 -14.85 -22.94 -18.40
N GLY A 10 -15.72 -22.04 -17.92
CA GLY A 10 -15.31 -20.90 -17.13
C GLY A 10 -14.50 -21.40 -15.95
N HIS A 11 -13.30 -20.87 -15.83
CA HIS A 11 -12.44 -21.01 -14.67
C HIS A 11 -13.28 -20.66 -13.44
N GLN A 12 -13.66 -21.66 -12.63
CA GLN A 12 -14.16 -21.41 -11.29
C GLN A 12 -12.99 -20.78 -10.52
N VAL A 13 -13.00 -19.44 -10.47
CA VAL A 13 -12.26 -18.70 -9.46
C VAL A 13 -12.77 -19.26 -8.15
N ARG A 14 -11.93 -20.03 -7.45
CA ARG A 14 -12.21 -20.44 -6.08
C ARG A 14 -12.57 -19.16 -5.33
N GLU A 15 -13.81 -19.03 -4.89
CA GLU A 15 -14.18 -18.07 -3.86
C GLU A 15 -13.33 -18.44 -2.65
N VAL A 16 -12.19 -17.76 -2.51
CA VAL A 16 -11.48 -17.69 -1.26
C VAL A 16 -12.44 -16.97 -0.35
N ASN A 17 -13.17 -17.73 0.47
CA ASN A 17 -13.94 -17.15 1.57
C ASN A 17 -12.97 -16.23 2.31
N PRO A 18 -13.15 -14.91 2.27
CA PRO A 18 -12.20 -14.02 2.89
C PRO A 18 -12.30 -14.30 4.39
N LEU A 19 -11.29 -14.96 4.94
CA LEU A 19 -11.13 -15.13 6.38
C LEU A 19 -11.37 -13.78 7.03
N LEU A 20 -12.11 -13.78 8.13
CA LEU A 20 -12.31 -12.54 8.87
C LEU A 20 -10.93 -12.01 9.30
N PRO A 21 -10.73 -10.69 9.37
CA PRO A 21 -9.45 -10.09 9.74
C PRO A 21 -8.87 -10.70 11.04
N GLY A 22 -9.73 -10.94 12.02
CA GLY A 22 -9.39 -11.60 13.29
C GLY A 22 -8.90 -13.05 13.13
N GLU A 23 -9.52 -13.84 12.27
CA GLU A 23 -9.10 -15.22 12.00
C GLU A 23 -7.71 -15.23 11.35
N ARG A 24 -7.45 -14.31 10.44
CA ARG A 24 -6.13 -14.17 9.81
C ARG A 24 -5.05 -13.75 10.81
N LEU A 25 -5.37 -12.87 11.76
CA LEU A 25 -4.44 -12.56 12.87
C LEU A 25 -4.13 -13.79 13.72
N LYS A 26 -5.15 -14.58 14.03
CA LYS A 26 -5.01 -15.82 14.81
C LYS A 26 -4.12 -16.83 14.08
N GLU A 27 -4.30 -16.99 12.77
CA GLU A 27 -3.45 -17.86 11.95
C GLU A 27 -1.99 -17.42 11.98
N ILE A 28 -1.71 -16.12 11.79
CA ILE A 28 -0.35 -15.57 11.87
C ILE A 28 0.27 -15.85 13.23
N ARG A 29 -0.48 -15.57 14.32
CA ARG A 29 -0.01 -15.83 15.68
C ARG A 29 0.32 -17.31 15.90
N MET A 30 -0.56 -18.21 15.45
CA MET A 30 -0.36 -19.66 15.56
C MET A 30 0.83 -20.14 14.73
N HIS A 31 1.04 -19.57 13.53
CA HIS A 31 2.19 -19.90 12.68
C HIS A 31 3.53 -19.51 13.33
N LEU A 32 3.54 -18.39 14.06
CA LEU A 32 4.71 -17.95 14.85
C LEU A 32 4.92 -18.77 16.12
N GLY A 33 3.97 -19.63 16.50
CA GLY A 33 4.05 -20.46 17.71
C GLY A 33 3.98 -19.66 19.02
N ILE A 34 3.48 -18.43 18.99
CA ILE A 34 3.39 -17.58 20.18
C ILE A 34 1.99 -17.63 20.81
N THR A 35 1.96 -17.63 22.14
CA THR A 35 0.72 -17.64 22.92
C THR A 35 0.15 -16.22 23.07
N THR A 36 -1.12 -16.10 23.45
CA THR A 36 -1.73 -14.80 23.76
C THR A 36 -1.04 -14.12 24.94
N ARG A 37 -0.49 -14.91 25.86
CA ARG A 37 0.31 -14.43 26.98
C ARG A 37 1.63 -13.81 26.51
N ASP A 38 2.33 -14.46 25.57
CA ASP A 38 3.56 -13.91 25.00
C ASP A 38 3.30 -12.55 24.32
N VAL A 39 2.17 -12.42 23.62
CA VAL A 39 1.77 -11.15 23.00
C VAL A 39 1.53 -10.07 24.08
N THR A 40 0.84 -10.44 25.17
CA THR A 40 0.60 -9.52 26.29
C THR A 40 1.91 -9.02 26.90
N GLU A 41 2.81 -9.95 27.24
CA GLU A 41 4.11 -9.62 27.85
C GLU A 41 4.97 -8.75 26.91
N LYS A 42 5.06 -9.10 25.63
CA LYS A 42 5.82 -8.30 24.64
C LYS A 42 5.22 -6.92 24.40
N SER A 43 3.90 -6.81 24.34
CA SER A 43 3.23 -5.52 24.14
C SER A 43 3.37 -4.59 25.35
N LEU A 44 3.50 -5.14 26.56
CA LEU A 44 3.79 -4.37 27.77
C LEU A 44 5.19 -3.75 27.70
N LEU A 45 6.19 -4.52 27.24
CA LEU A 45 7.55 -3.99 27.02
C LEU A 45 7.55 -2.82 26.01
N ILE A 46 6.76 -2.90 24.94
CA ILE A 46 6.60 -1.80 23.98
C ILE A 46 5.98 -0.58 24.68
N ALA A 47 4.91 -0.78 25.45
CA ALA A 47 4.25 0.30 26.18
C ALA A 47 5.17 1.00 27.18
N GLU A 48 6.06 0.25 27.86
CA GLU A 48 7.06 0.80 28.77
C GLU A 48 8.11 1.62 28.03
N VAL A 49 8.67 1.10 26.92
CA VAL A 49 9.66 1.81 26.10
C VAL A 49 9.10 3.11 25.54
N GLU A 50 7.86 3.07 25.04
CA GLU A 50 7.17 4.24 24.48
C GLU A 50 6.53 5.15 25.55
N SER A 51 6.57 4.74 26.84
CA SER A 51 5.88 5.41 27.95
C SER A 51 4.39 5.69 27.65
N ASN A 52 3.71 4.73 27.03
CA ASN A 52 2.32 4.84 26.59
C ASN A 52 1.57 3.50 26.67
N GLU A 53 0.58 3.42 27.56
CA GLU A 53 -0.21 2.20 27.80
C GLU A 53 -1.09 1.79 26.61
N GLU A 54 -1.36 2.68 25.66
CA GLU A 54 -2.15 2.37 24.44
C GLU A 54 -1.50 1.28 23.58
N TYR A 55 -0.19 1.03 23.71
CA TYR A 55 0.50 -0.06 23.03
C TYR A 55 0.25 -1.44 23.64
N SER A 56 -0.16 -1.52 24.91
CA SER A 56 -0.34 -2.80 25.62
C SER A 56 -1.51 -3.63 25.06
N ILE A 57 -1.40 -4.95 24.98
CA ILE A 57 -2.45 -5.83 24.46
C ILE A 57 -2.83 -6.80 25.57
N SER A 58 -4.07 -6.75 26.06
CA SER A 58 -4.54 -7.72 27.04
C SER A 58 -4.98 -9.03 26.36
N ASN A 59 -4.86 -10.15 27.07
CA ASN A 59 -5.36 -11.45 26.61
C ASN A 59 -6.84 -11.41 26.20
N ALA A 60 -7.68 -10.71 26.96
CA ALA A 60 -9.11 -10.58 26.68
C ALA A 60 -9.35 -9.82 25.36
N TRP A 61 -8.63 -8.71 25.16
CA TRP A 61 -8.73 -7.94 23.93
C TRP A 61 -8.23 -8.74 22.73
N LEU A 62 -7.10 -9.46 22.87
CA LEU A 62 -6.55 -10.29 21.79
C LEU A 62 -7.51 -11.42 21.40
N THR A 63 -8.15 -12.04 22.39
CA THR A 63 -9.18 -13.06 22.14
C THR A 63 -10.39 -12.44 21.43
N GLN A 64 -10.85 -11.26 21.86
CA GLN A 64 -11.97 -10.59 21.23
C GLN A 64 -11.67 -10.25 19.76
N ILE A 65 -10.53 -9.63 19.47
CA ILE A 65 -10.18 -9.23 18.10
C ILE A 65 -10.00 -10.44 17.18
N GLU A 66 -9.51 -11.58 17.68
CA GLU A 66 -9.33 -12.80 16.89
C GLU A 66 -10.64 -13.53 16.54
N ASN A 67 -11.72 -13.27 17.27
CA ASN A 67 -13.00 -13.96 17.10
C ASN A 67 -14.15 -13.03 16.67
N THR A 68 -13.87 -11.74 16.44
CA THR A 68 -14.89 -10.74 16.07
C THR A 68 -14.37 -9.81 14.97
N ASN A 69 -15.26 -8.97 14.41
CA ASN A 69 -14.89 -7.91 13.48
C ASN A 69 -14.57 -6.58 14.19
N ALA A 70 -13.98 -6.64 15.38
CA ALA A 70 -13.53 -5.42 16.05
C ALA A 70 -12.43 -4.72 15.22
N THR A 71 -12.33 -3.40 15.34
CA THR A 71 -11.27 -2.62 14.69
C THR A 71 -10.23 -2.25 15.74
N PRO A 72 -8.95 -2.61 15.55
CA PRO A 72 -7.90 -2.24 16.48
C PRO A 72 -7.53 -0.76 16.37
N SER A 73 -7.06 -0.16 17.46
CA SER A 73 -6.47 1.18 17.39
C SER A 73 -5.13 1.14 16.67
N ILE A 74 -4.65 2.30 16.23
CA ILE A 74 -3.34 2.44 15.58
C ILE A 74 -2.19 1.93 16.46
N TYR A 75 -2.27 2.12 17.79
CA TYR A 75 -1.26 1.67 18.74
C TYR A 75 -1.25 0.15 18.89
N LYS A 76 -2.43 -0.48 18.96
CA LYS A 76 -2.50 -1.95 19.00
C LYS A 76 -2.03 -2.56 17.67
N LEU A 77 -2.37 -1.94 16.53
CA LEU A 77 -1.87 -2.37 15.23
C LEU A 77 -0.34 -2.28 15.15
N TYR A 78 0.25 -1.22 15.71
CA TYR A 78 1.70 -1.08 15.80
C TYR A 78 2.30 -2.24 16.61
N SER A 79 1.77 -2.50 17.81
CA SER A 79 2.25 -3.60 18.65
C SER A 79 2.11 -4.96 17.96
N ILE A 80 0.98 -5.23 17.30
CA ILE A 80 0.79 -6.46 16.50
C ILE A 80 1.81 -6.53 15.35
N SER A 81 2.03 -5.43 14.63
CA SER A 81 3.01 -5.36 13.54
C SER A 81 4.40 -5.75 14.02
N THR A 82 4.82 -5.18 15.14
CA THR A 82 6.12 -5.42 15.75
C THR A 82 6.26 -6.84 16.27
N ILE A 83 5.26 -7.36 16.99
CA ILE A 83 5.32 -8.69 17.61
C ILE A 83 5.17 -9.80 16.57
N TYR A 84 4.32 -9.60 15.55
CA TYR A 84 4.04 -10.62 14.54
C TYR A 84 5.03 -10.55 13.36
N HIS A 85 5.95 -9.58 13.35
CA HIS A 85 6.87 -9.32 12.25
C HIS A 85 6.16 -9.14 10.89
N VAL A 86 4.95 -8.58 10.91
CA VAL A 86 4.17 -8.28 9.71
C VAL A 86 4.21 -6.78 9.45
N LYS A 87 4.36 -6.37 8.19
CA LYS A 87 4.37 -4.94 7.83
C LYS A 87 3.05 -4.27 8.24
N PHE A 88 3.13 -3.07 8.80
CA PHE A 88 1.94 -2.30 9.21
C PHE A 88 0.93 -2.11 8.06
N SER A 89 1.42 -1.89 6.83
CA SER A 89 0.58 -1.77 5.62
C SER A 89 -0.17 -3.07 5.28
N GLU A 90 0.44 -4.23 5.55
CA GLU A 90 -0.21 -5.52 5.33
C GLU A 90 -1.29 -5.78 6.37
N LEU A 91 -1.04 -5.42 7.64
CA LEU A 91 -2.08 -5.45 8.68
C LEU A 91 -3.27 -4.55 8.34
N LEU A 92 -3.02 -3.32 7.89
CA LEU A 92 -4.09 -2.44 7.40
C LEU A 92 -4.90 -3.10 6.28
N SER A 93 -4.23 -3.78 5.35
CA SER A 93 -4.89 -4.50 4.25
C SER A 93 -5.74 -5.67 4.77
N ILE A 94 -5.28 -6.39 5.80
CA ILE A 94 -6.06 -7.44 6.48
C ILE A 94 -7.37 -6.87 7.05
N PHE A 95 -7.33 -5.64 7.60
CA PHE A 95 -8.51 -4.93 8.08
C PHE A 95 -9.27 -4.13 6.99
N GLY A 96 -8.97 -4.36 5.71
CA GLY A 96 -9.70 -3.77 4.58
C GLY A 96 -9.25 -2.35 4.19
N VAL A 97 -8.16 -1.84 4.76
CA VAL A 97 -7.58 -0.54 4.45
C VAL A 97 -6.42 -0.70 3.46
N ASP A 98 -6.73 -0.53 2.18
CA ASP A 98 -5.75 -0.57 1.09
C ASP A 98 -5.13 0.82 0.85
N LEU A 99 -3.88 0.97 1.29
CA LEU A 99 -3.12 2.22 1.16
C LEU A 99 -2.88 2.65 -0.29
N THR A 100 -2.87 1.72 -1.25
CA THR A 100 -2.67 2.05 -2.68
C THR A 100 -3.81 2.89 -3.24
N ARG A 101 -4.97 2.87 -2.57
CA ARG A 101 -6.16 3.63 -2.98
C ARG A 101 -6.10 5.10 -2.56
N ILE A 102 -5.19 5.49 -1.67
CA ILE A 102 -5.08 6.86 -1.17
C ILE A 102 -4.94 7.86 -2.33
N SER A 103 -4.02 7.62 -3.25
CA SER A 103 -3.80 8.53 -4.40
C SER A 103 -5.06 8.62 -5.28
N LYS A 104 -5.75 7.51 -5.51
CA LYS A 104 -7.02 7.49 -6.25
C LYS A 104 -8.10 8.32 -5.54
N HIS A 105 -8.17 8.26 -4.21
CA HIS A 105 -9.09 9.07 -3.42
C HIS A 105 -8.72 10.56 -3.45
N GLN A 106 -7.44 10.90 -3.30
CA GLN A 106 -6.95 12.29 -3.38
C GLN A 106 -7.23 12.92 -4.76
N MET A 107 -7.02 12.19 -5.86
CA MET A 107 -7.34 12.67 -7.20
C MET A 107 -8.83 12.98 -7.42
N LYS A 108 -9.72 12.22 -6.75
CA LYS A 108 -11.17 12.47 -6.79
C LYS A 108 -11.55 13.68 -5.93
N LEU A 109 -10.89 13.87 -4.80
CA LEU A 109 -11.16 14.93 -3.84
C LEU A 109 -10.45 16.26 -4.18
N ARG A 110 -10.28 16.56 -5.48
CA ARG A 110 -9.50 17.70 -6.01
C ARG A 110 -9.58 18.92 -5.08
N LEU A 111 -8.48 19.20 -4.39
CA LEU A 111 -8.35 20.40 -3.57
C LEU A 111 -8.19 21.61 -4.50
N GLN A 112 -8.72 22.76 -4.10
CA GLN A 112 -8.63 24.00 -4.90
C GLN A 112 -7.19 24.48 -5.08
N LYS A 113 -6.26 24.06 -4.21
CA LYS A 113 -4.84 24.37 -4.29
C LYS A 113 -4.07 23.13 -4.71
N THR A 114 -3.14 23.30 -5.65
CA THR A 114 -2.18 22.27 -6.02
C THR A 114 -1.20 22.07 -4.86
N HIS A 115 -0.94 20.81 -4.52
CA HIS A 115 0.05 20.42 -3.52
C HIS A 115 1.09 19.53 -4.19
N LEU A 116 2.35 19.64 -3.74
CA LEU A 116 3.43 18.75 -4.15
C LEU A 116 3.09 17.33 -3.70
N THR A 117 2.98 16.40 -4.64
CA THR A 117 2.81 14.98 -4.36
C THR A 117 4.17 14.35 -4.19
N ASN A 118 4.44 13.73 -3.03
CA ASN A 118 5.63 12.92 -2.89
C ASN A 118 5.41 11.59 -3.64
N ILE A 119 6.28 11.27 -4.59
CA ILE A 119 6.24 10.00 -5.31
C ILE A 119 7.06 8.99 -4.51
N ASP A 120 6.51 8.54 -3.38
CA ASP A 120 7.08 7.43 -2.63
C ASP A 120 6.55 6.13 -3.25
N SER A 121 7.10 5.72 -4.40
CA SER A 121 6.80 4.41 -4.96
C SER A 121 7.64 3.36 -4.24
N PRO A 122 7.05 2.37 -3.55
CA PRO A 122 7.79 1.22 -3.03
C PRO A 122 8.36 0.35 -4.14
N ASP A 123 7.91 0.57 -5.38
CA ASP A 123 8.33 -0.14 -6.58
C ASP A 123 9.18 0.79 -7.45
N GLN A 124 10.49 0.81 -7.20
CA GLN A 124 11.47 1.64 -7.92
C GLN A 124 11.61 1.27 -9.41
N ASP A 125 11.15 0.07 -9.78
CA ASP A 125 11.20 -0.46 -11.15
C ASP A 125 9.94 -0.09 -11.95
N ARG A 126 8.95 0.55 -11.33
CA ARG A 126 7.76 1.01 -12.03
C ARG A 126 8.17 2.06 -13.08
N THR A 127 7.87 1.76 -14.34
CA THR A 127 8.05 2.73 -15.43
C THR A 127 6.84 3.64 -15.55
N VAL A 128 7.09 4.86 -16.00
CA VAL A 128 6.06 5.82 -16.39
C VAL A 128 6.41 6.44 -17.72
N ALA A 129 5.37 6.79 -18.48
CA ALA A 129 5.52 7.60 -19.69
C ALA A 129 6.13 8.96 -19.33
N PHE A 130 7.34 9.21 -19.82
CA PHE A 130 8.12 10.41 -19.59
C PHE A 130 8.62 10.98 -20.93
N PRO A 131 8.65 12.32 -21.11
CA PRO A 131 9.20 12.94 -22.31
C PRO A 131 10.72 12.72 -22.37
N VAL A 132 11.16 11.82 -23.25
CA VAL A 132 12.58 11.48 -23.41
C VAL A 132 13.29 12.36 -24.45
N ARG A 133 12.53 13.07 -25.31
CA ARG A 133 13.06 14.08 -26.23
C ARG A 133 12.15 15.31 -26.21
N PHE A 134 12.77 16.45 -25.93
CA PHE A 134 12.15 17.78 -25.99
C PHE A 134 12.47 18.46 -27.32
N ASP A 135 11.53 19.26 -27.82
CA ASP A 135 11.74 20.05 -29.04
C ASP A 135 12.78 21.14 -28.79
N ARG A 136 13.87 21.12 -29.57
CA ARG A 136 14.99 22.07 -29.43
C ARG A 136 14.62 23.50 -29.87
N GLY A 137 13.55 23.65 -30.65
CA GLY A 137 12.99 24.94 -31.04
C GLY A 137 12.00 25.51 -30.02
N PHE A 138 11.76 24.81 -28.91
CA PHE A 138 10.82 25.25 -27.89
C PHE A 138 11.43 26.31 -26.97
N SER A 139 10.78 27.47 -26.90
CA SER A 139 11.12 28.53 -25.95
C SER A 139 10.00 28.64 -24.91
N LEU A 140 10.34 28.41 -23.63
CA LEU A 140 9.42 28.64 -22.49
C LEU A 140 8.96 30.11 -22.39
N ALA A 141 9.73 31.04 -22.95
CA ALA A 141 9.39 32.46 -22.94
C ALA A 141 8.25 32.79 -23.94
N GLU A 142 8.00 31.93 -24.91
CA GLU A 142 7.08 32.21 -26.03
C GLU A 142 5.77 31.42 -25.96
N THR A 143 5.74 30.23 -25.34
CA THR A 143 4.52 29.41 -25.27
C THR A 143 4.41 28.56 -23.99
N ASN A 144 3.21 28.51 -23.41
CA ASN A 144 2.87 27.61 -22.29
C ASN A 144 2.26 26.26 -22.76
N LEU A 145 2.43 25.89 -24.04
CA LEU A 145 1.84 24.69 -24.61
C LEU A 145 2.78 23.48 -24.48
N LEU A 146 2.57 22.70 -23.41
CA LEU A 146 3.33 21.48 -23.12
C LEU A 146 3.29 20.44 -24.25
N SER A 147 2.23 20.41 -25.06
CA SER A 147 2.11 19.48 -26.19
C SER A 147 3.12 19.74 -27.31
N ARG A 148 3.61 20.97 -27.45
CA ARG A 148 4.67 21.32 -28.42
C ARG A 148 6.08 21.10 -27.86
N MET A 149 6.20 21.01 -26.55
CA MET A 149 7.50 20.83 -25.88
C MET A 149 8.05 19.41 -26.06
N VAL A 150 7.20 18.42 -26.33
CA VAL A 150 7.58 17.00 -26.33
C VAL A 150 7.56 16.42 -27.75
N GLU A 151 8.73 15.98 -28.23
CA GLU A 151 8.86 15.26 -29.50
C GLU A 151 8.60 13.76 -29.34
N THR A 152 8.97 13.17 -28.20
CA THR A 152 8.86 11.72 -27.99
C THR A 152 8.57 11.37 -26.53
N TRP A 153 7.56 10.54 -26.33
CA TRP A 153 7.26 9.89 -25.05
C TRP A 153 7.91 8.51 -25.01
N GLY A 154 8.60 8.20 -23.91
CA GLY A 154 9.19 6.89 -23.64
C GLY A 154 8.82 6.40 -22.24
N GLU A 155 9.01 5.12 -21.97
CA GLU A 155 8.82 4.54 -20.64
C GLU A 155 10.14 4.64 -19.85
N VAL A 156 10.11 5.29 -18.69
CA VAL A 156 11.29 5.50 -17.84
C VAL A 156 10.98 5.07 -16.41
N PRO A 157 11.86 4.32 -15.73
CA PRO A 157 11.73 4.04 -14.30
C PRO A 157 11.56 5.31 -13.46
N ILE A 158 10.63 5.31 -12.51
CA ILE A 158 10.35 6.45 -11.62
C ILE A 158 11.61 6.87 -10.84
N SER A 159 12.46 5.92 -10.47
CA SER A 159 13.73 6.16 -9.77
C SER A 159 14.67 7.10 -10.52
N LEU A 160 14.68 7.06 -11.86
CA LEU A 160 15.47 7.98 -12.68
C LEU A 160 14.88 9.39 -12.68
N ILE A 161 13.56 9.52 -12.63
CA ILE A 161 12.86 10.81 -12.67
C ILE A 161 13.12 11.63 -11.40
N GLN A 162 13.20 10.98 -10.25
CA GLN A 162 13.47 11.64 -8.96
C GLN A 162 14.79 12.44 -8.95
N HIS A 163 15.74 12.06 -9.80
CA HIS A 163 17.07 12.67 -9.88
C HIS A 163 17.24 13.57 -11.12
N LEU A 164 16.19 13.79 -11.91
CA LEU A 164 16.26 14.65 -13.10
C LEU A 164 16.31 16.12 -12.71
N ASP A 165 17.39 16.81 -13.12
CA ASP A 165 17.47 18.26 -13.11
C ASP A 165 17.02 18.83 -14.47
N LEU A 166 15.74 19.17 -14.56
CA LEU A 166 15.13 19.71 -15.77
C LEU A 166 15.77 21.02 -16.25
N ARG A 167 16.51 21.75 -15.40
CA ARG A 167 17.18 23.00 -15.80
C ARG A 167 18.36 22.79 -16.74
N ASN A 168 18.94 21.59 -16.73
CA ASN A 168 20.05 21.24 -17.61
C ASN A 168 19.60 20.46 -18.86
N CYS A 169 18.30 20.13 -18.96
CA CYS A 169 17.73 19.35 -20.06
C CYS A 169 17.01 20.21 -21.13
N LEU A 170 16.80 21.51 -20.86
CA LEU A 170 16.10 22.47 -21.72
C LEU A 170 17.07 23.57 -22.18
#